data_AF-A0A1M6MUR5-F1
#
_entry.id   AF-A0A1M6MUR5-F1
#
_cell.length_a   1.000
_cell.length_b   1.000
_cell.length_c   1.000
_cell.angle_alpha   90.00
_cell.angle_beta   90.00
_cell.angle_gamma   90.00
#
_symmetry.space_group_name_H-M   'P 1'
#
loop_
_entity.id
_entity.type
_entity.pdbx_description
1 polymer ?
#
loop_
_entity_poly.entity_id
_entity_poly.type
_entity_poly.pdbx_seq_one_letter_code
_entity_poly.pdbx_strand_id
1 'polypeptide(L)'
;MAKRERVQLGGRVSVHDSVQEMYEHIRRNGLTNVWDRFDPQEKIRCNFCLAEVSCQLCTNGPCRVSDNVGAILGVCGIDRNAMAMRDMLLRNVMGTATYTHHAYEAFRTLKATAQGKTPFSITDKDKLYSFAGQVKVDTNGSPEQVAIRLADFLPIF
;
A
#
# COMPACT_ATOMS: atom_id res chain seq x y z
N MET A 1 -7.05 -7.03 23.65
CA MET A 1 -7.49 -7.50 22.31
C MET A 1 -8.95 -7.14 22.13
N ALA A 2 -9.31 -6.36 21.11
CA ALA A 2 -10.72 -6.05 20.84
C ALA A 2 -11.52 -7.36 20.69
N LYS A 3 -12.64 -7.49 21.40
CA LYS A 3 -13.58 -8.59 21.20
C LYS A 3 -14.02 -8.53 19.73
N ARG A 4 -13.61 -9.49 18.92
CA ARG A 4 -14.12 -9.66 17.56
C ARG A 4 -15.56 -10.14 17.66
N GLU A 5 -16.51 -9.22 17.82
CA GLU A 5 -17.91 -9.51 17.54
C GLU A 5 -18.05 -9.67 16.03
N ARG A 6 -18.04 -10.93 15.56
CA ARG A 6 -18.45 -11.21 14.18
C ARG A 6 -19.95 -10.96 14.13
N VAL A 7 -20.36 -9.81 13.61
CA VAL A 7 -21.76 -9.55 13.26
C VAL A 7 -22.22 -10.72 12.39
N GLN A 8 -23.20 -11.50 12.87
CA GLN A 8 -23.79 -12.55 12.06
C GLN A 8 -24.68 -11.90 11.00
N LEU A 9 -24.16 -11.79 9.78
CA LEU A 9 -24.83 -11.10 8.67
C LEU A 9 -26.00 -11.87 8.05
N GLY A 10 -26.45 -12.97 8.67
CA GLY A 10 -27.62 -13.73 8.19
C GLY A 10 -27.50 -14.23 6.74
N GLY A 11 -26.28 -14.58 6.30
CA GLY A 11 -26.02 -14.99 4.91
C GLY A 11 -25.72 -13.84 3.94
N ARG A 12 -25.81 -12.58 4.39
CA ARG A 12 -25.37 -11.41 3.62
C ARG A 12 -23.85 -11.30 3.61
N VAL A 13 -23.32 -10.70 2.54
CA VAL A 13 -21.88 -10.42 2.42
C VAL A 13 -21.49 -9.03 2.94
N SER A 14 -22.47 -8.15 3.16
CA SER A 14 -22.27 -6.79 3.65
C SER A 14 -23.43 -6.30 4.51
N VAL A 15 -23.12 -5.43 5.47
CA VAL A 15 -24.10 -4.68 6.26
C VAL A 15 -24.82 -3.60 5.43
N HIS A 16 -24.19 -3.14 4.34
CA HIS A 16 -24.77 -2.12 3.47
C HIS A 16 -25.70 -2.76 2.44
N ASP A 17 -26.95 -2.29 2.36
CA ASP A 17 -27.94 -2.79 1.41
C ASP A 17 -27.51 -2.59 -0.05
N SER A 18 -26.91 -1.45 -0.39
CA SER A 18 -26.39 -1.19 -1.74
C SER A 18 -25.32 -2.19 -2.18
N VAL A 19 -24.47 -2.64 -1.25
CA VAL A 19 -23.44 -3.65 -1.55
C VAL A 19 -24.08 -5.03 -1.71
N GLN A 20 -25.06 -5.37 -0.88
CA GLN A 20 -25.78 -6.63 -0.98
C GLN A 20 -26.58 -6.74 -2.29
N GLU A 21 -27.27 -5.68 -2.68
CA GLU A 21 -27.99 -5.58 -3.95
C GLU A 21 -27.06 -5.83 -5.15
N MET A 22 -25.91 -5.17 -5.18
CA MET A 22 -24.94 -5.34 -6.25
C MET A 22 -24.32 -6.74 -6.24
N TYR A 23 -24.07 -7.32 -5.06
CA TYR A 23 -23.60 -8.70 -4.95
C TYR A 23 -24.58 -9.69 -5.59
N GLU A 24 -25.88 -9.56 -5.29
CA GLU A 24 -26.93 -10.41 -5.85
C GLU A 24 -27.09 -10.22 -7.35
N HIS A 25 -26.96 -8.99 -7.85
CA HIS A 25 -26.98 -8.72 -9.27
C HIS A 25 -25.78 -9.36 -9.99
N ILE A 26 -24.55 -9.20 -9.48
CA ILE A 26 -23.34 -9.84 -10.03
C ILE A 26 -23.52 -11.36 -10.11
N ARG A 27 -24.01 -11.98 -9.02
CA ARG A 27 -24.28 -13.42 -8.95
C ARG A 27 -25.33 -13.88 -9.97
N ARG A 28 -26.45 -13.15 -10.10
CA ARG A 28 -27.52 -13.47 -11.07
C ARG A 28 -27.03 -13.43 -12.51
N ASN A 29 -26.03 -12.60 -12.82
CA ASN A 29 -25.44 -12.51 -14.15
C ASN A 29 -24.29 -13.51 -14.38
N GLY A 30 -24.04 -14.44 -13.45
CA GLY A 30 -22.96 -15.42 -13.58
C GLY A 30 -21.55 -14.81 -13.52
N LEU A 31 -21.42 -13.59 -12.99
CA LEU A 31 -20.14 -12.91 -12.80
C LEU A 31 -19.54 -13.26 -11.44
N THR A 32 -18.21 -13.13 -11.33
CA THR A 32 -17.48 -13.36 -10.08
C THR A 32 -16.97 -12.06 -9.47
N ASN A 33 -16.81 -12.03 -8.14
CA ASN A 33 -16.31 -10.89 -7.39
C ASN A 33 -15.26 -11.31 -6.32
N VAL A 34 -14.92 -10.39 -5.43
CA VAL A 34 -13.90 -10.62 -4.39
C VAL A 34 -14.29 -11.72 -3.38
N TRP A 35 -15.57 -11.81 -3.00
CA TRP A 35 -16.06 -12.83 -2.06
C TRP A 35 -15.94 -14.22 -2.68
N ASP A 36 -16.30 -14.36 -3.95
CA ASP A 36 -16.24 -15.63 -4.68
C ASP A 36 -14.81 -16.15 -4.84
N ARG A 37 -13.84 -15.23 -4.94
CA ARG A 37 -12.41 -15.56 -5.02
C ARG A 37 -11.77 -15.80 -3.66
N PHE A 38 -12.33 -15.26 -2.58
CA PHE A 38 -11.81 -15.42 -1.23
C PHE A 38 -12.00 -16.85 -0.72
N ASP A 39 -13.21 -17.40 -0.83
CA ASP A 39 -13.57 -18.72 -0.29
C ASP A 39 -12.65 -19.87 -0.75
N PRO A 40 -12.35 -20.05 -2.06
CA PRO A 40 -11.44 -21.11 -2.48
C PRO A 40 -10.01 -20.87 -1.98
N GLN A 41 -9.55 -19.61 -1.90
CA GLN A 41 -8.22 -19.27 -1.40
C GLN A 41 -8.07 -19.51 0.10
N GLU A 42 -9.11 -19.21 0.89
CA GLU A 42 -9.10 -19.42 2.34
C GLU A 42 -8.93 -20.89 2.70
N LYS A 43 -9.60 -21.79 1.95
CA LYS A 43 -9.53 -23.24 2.16
C LYS A 43 -8.14 -23.83 1.89
N ILE A 44 -7.36 -23.21 1.01
CA ILE A 44 -6.03 -23.70 0.60
C ILE A 44 -4.88 -22.85 1.16
N ARG A 45 -5.17 -21.94 2.10
CA ARG A 45 -4.21 -20.96 2.55
C ARG A 45 -2.97 -21.64 3.17
N CYS A 46 -1.80 -21.30 2.67
CA CYS A 46 -0.54 -21.93 3.09
C CYS A 46 -0.14 -21.49 4.51
N ASN A 47 0.05 -22.44 5.42
CA ASN A 47 0.45 -22.18 6.81
C ASN A 47 1.82 -21.50 6.94
N PHE A 48 2.78 -21.80 6.06
CA PHE A 48 4.09 -21.14 6.08
C PHE A 48 4.01 -19.67 5.66
N CYS A 49 3.15 -19.35 4.69
CA CYS A 49 2.93 -17.97 4.26
C CYS A 49 2.15 -17.19 5.31
N LEU A 50 1.15 -17.82 5.95
CA LEU A 50 0.41 -17.24 7.07
C LEU A 50 1.28 -16.91 8.27
N ALA A 51 2.21 -17.80 8.60
CA ALA A 51 3.15 -17.59 9.69
C ALA A 51 4.34 -16.69 9.30
N GLU A 52 4.47 -16.29 8.03
CA GLU A 52 5.56 -15.47 7.49
C GLU A 52 6.95 -16.13 7.61
N VAL A 53 6.98 -17.46 7.44
CA VAL A 53 8.19 -18.30 7.60
C VAL A 53 8.54 -19.05 6.32
N SER A 54 8.25 -18.38 5.19
CA SER A 54 8.63 -18.79 3.84
C SER A 54 9.36 -17.64 3.14
N CYS A 55 10.49 -17.91 2.48
CA CYS A 55 11.30 -16.91 1.79
C CYS A 55 11.58 -17.33 0.33
N GLN A 56 11.37 -16.41 -0.62
CA GLN A 56 11.50 -16.64 -2.07
C GLN A 56 12.41 -15.61 -2.76
N LEU A 57 13.29 -14.95 -2.00
CA LEU A 57 14.05 -13.78 -2.49
C LEU A 57 15.31 -14.14 -3.30
N CYS A 58 15.69 -15.41 -3.37
CA CYS A 58 16.84 -15.86 -4.12
C CYS A 58 16.59 -17.25 -4.72
N THR A 59 17.48 -17.63 -5.64
CA THR A 59 17.43 -18.89 -6.40
C THR A 59 17.74 -20.13 -5.57
N ASN A 60 18.33 -19.98 -4.38
CA ASN A 60 18.52 -21.09 -3.43
C ASN A 60 17.24 -21.46 -2.67
N GLY A 61 16.19 -20.62 -2.74
CA GLY A 61 14.88 -20.90 -2.18
C GLY A 61 13.98 -21.70 -3.14
N PRO A 62 12.68 -21.84 -2.82
CA PRO A 62 12.00 -21.29 -1.66
C PRO A 62 12.41 -21.99 -0.35
N CYS A 63 12.79 -21.22 0.67
CA CYS A 63 13.06 -21.76 2.01
C CYS A 63 11.78 -21.73 2.85
N ARG A 64 11.53 -22.76 3.67
CA ARG A 64 10.43 -22.80 4.66
C ARG A 64 10.96 -23.26 6.00
N VAL A 65 10.62 -22.54 7.07
CA VAL A 65 11.08 -22.88 8.42
C VAL A 65 10.06 -23.75 9.15
N SER A 66 10.48 -24.95 9.55
CA SER A 66 9.63 -25.97 10.16
C SER A 66 10.40 -26.80 11.19
N ASP A 67 9.97 -26.73 12.44
CA ASP A 67 10.55 -27.51 13.54
C ASP A 67 10.25 -29.01 13.39
N ASN A 68 9.11 -29.35 12.77
CA ASN A 68 8.66 -30.73 12.55
C ASN A 68 9.62 -31.57 11.70
N VAL A 69 10.41 -30.93 10.83
CA VAL A 69 11.35 -31.61 9.92
C VAL A 69 12.80 -31.15 10.14
N GLY A 70 13.07 -30.39 11.20
CA GLY A 70 14.40 -29.86 11.51
C GLY A 70 14.91 -28.76 10.57
N ALA A 71 14.07 -28.26 9.67
CA ALA A 71 14.41 -27.16 8.76
C ALA A 71 14.27 -25.81 9.50
N ILE A 72 15.18 -25.54 10.43
CA ILE A 72 15.10 -24.37 11.33
C ILE A 72 15.75 -23.09 10.75
N LEU A 73 16.46 -23.21 9.64
CA LEU A 73 17.13 -22.11 8.93
C LEU A 73 16.81 -22.15 7.44
N GLY A 74 16.84 -20.99 6.78
CA GLY A 74 16.97 -20.92 5.32
C GLY A 74 18.37 -21.34 4.86
N VAL A 75 18.54 -21.59 3.56
CA VAL A 75 19.84 -21.98 2.98
C VAL A 75 20.94 -20.96 3.27
N CYS A 76 20.60 -19.67 3.39
CA CYS A 76 21.53 -18.61 3.77
C CYS A 76 21.79 -18.47 5.28
N GLY A 77 21.18 -19.31 6.13
CA GLY A 77 21.33 -19.27 7.59
C GLY A 77 20.36 -18.35 8.32
N ILE A 78 19.36 -17.75 7.65
CA ILE A 78 18.35 -16.92 8.31
C ILE A 78 17.34 -17.78 9.08
N ASP A 79 17.04 -17.40 10.32
CA ASP A 79 16.08 -18.11 11.18
C ASP A 79 14.61 -17.65 10.96
N ARG A 80 13.70 -18.24 11.72
CA ARG A 80 12.26 -17.92 11.71
C ARG A 80 11.98 -16.44 11.95
N ASN A 81 12.65 -15.84 12.95
CA ASN A 81 12.37 -14.49 13.42
C ASN A 81 12.77 -13.46 12.37
N ALA A 82 13.99 -13.60 11.86
CA ALA A 82 14.51 -12.71 10.84
C ALA A 82 13.77 -12.90 9.50
N MET A 83 13.28 -14.11 9.20
CA MET A 83 12.43 -14.34 8.02
C MET A 83 11.10 -13.59 8.12
N ALA A 84 10.40 -13.67 9.25
CA ALA A 84 9.16 -12.94 9.49
C ALA A 84 9.36 -11.42 9.44
N MET A 85 10.40 -10.91 10.12
CA MET A 85 10.72 -9.48 10.10
C MET A 85 11.07 -8.97 8.70
N ARG A 86 11.73 -9.79 7.88
CA ARG A 86 12.04 -9.43 6.49
C ARG A 86 10.78 -9.35 5.64
N ASP A 87 9.85 -10.30 5.77
CA ASP A 87 8.58 -10.26 5.04
C ASP A 87 7.75 -9.02 5.43
N MET A 88 7.64 -8.74 6.73
CA MET A 88 6.99 -7.54 7.25
C MET A 88 7.63 -6.25 6.73
N LEU A 89 8.98 -6.17 6.74
CA LEU A 89 9.70 -5.01 6.18
C LEU A 89 9.41 -4.83 4.69
N LEU A 90 9.46 -5.90 3.89
CA LEU A 90 9.20 -5.82 2.45
C LEU A 90 7.76 -5.38 2.16
N ARG A 91 6.78 -5.88 2.91
CA ARG A 91 5.38 -5.41 2.80
C ARG A 91 5.25 -3.93 3.12
N ASN A 92 5.92 -3.46 4.17
CA ASN A 92 5.93 -2.05 4.53
C ASN A 92 6.59 -1.18 3.43
N VAL A 93 7.69 -1.64 2.85
CA VAL A 93 8.37 -0.94 1.75
C VAL A 93 7.50 -0.88 0.49
N MET A 94 6.79 -1.95 0.12
CA MET A 94 5.87 -1.94 -1.03
C MET A 94 4.74 -0.91 -0.86
N GLY A 95 4.17 -0.81 0.34
CA GLY A 95 3.17 0.22 0.65
C GLY A 95 3.77 1.64 0.60
N THR A 96 4.93 1.82 1.24
CA THR A 96 5.65 3.10 1.29
C THR A 96 6.01 3.60 -0.11
N ALA A 97 6.51 2.72 -0.99
CA ALA A 97 6.87 3.05 -2.36
C ALA A 97 5.68 3.62 -3.16
N THR A 98 4.46 3.11 -2.92
CA THR A 98 3.24 3.61 -3.56
C THR A 98 2.94 5.05 -3.15
N TYR A 99 3.00 5.35 -1.84
CA TYR A 99 2.77 6.71 -1.33
C TYR A 99 3.87 7.68 -1.73
N THR A 100 5.13 7.23 -1.73
CA THR A 100 6.26 8.03 -2.22
C THR A 100 6.08 8.38 -3.70
N HIS A 101 5.67 7.43 -4.54
CA HIS A 101 5.41 7.71 -5.94
C HIS A 101 4.21 8.65 -6.14
N HIS A 102 3.15 8.48 -5.35
CA HIS A 102 2.01 9.42 -5.38
C HIS A 102 2.45 10.85 -5.03
N ALA A 103 3.23 11.02 -3.97
CA ALA A 103 3.78 12.33 -3.58
C ALA A 103 4.69 12.91 -4.67
N TYR A 104 5.54 12.08 -5.28
CA TYR A 104 6.40 12.48 -6.40
C TYR A 104 5.58 13.04 -7.58
N GLU A 105 4.55 12.33 -8.03
CA GLU A 105 3.70 12.79 -9.13
C GLU A 105 2.92 14.06 -8.77
N ALA A 106 2.52 14.23 -7.51
CA ALA A 106 1.92 15.47 -7.02
C ALA A 106 2.90 16.66 -7.11
N PHE A 107 4.16 16.49 -6.69
CA PHE A 107 5.20 17.53 -6.77
C PHE A 107 5.57 17.85 -8.22
N ARG A 108 5.68 16.84 -9.09
CA ARG A 108 5.87 17.04 -10.54
C ARG A 108 4.74 17.83 -11.16
N THR A 109 3.50 17.49 -10.80
CA THR A 109 2.32 18.21 -11.28
C THR A 109 2.32 19.66 -10.78
N LEU A 110 2.67 19.90 -9.52
CA LEU A 110 2.81 21.25 -8.96
C LEU A 110 3.83 22.07 -9.75
N LYS A 111 5.02 21.51 -10.01
CA LYS A 111 6.07 22.16 -10.82
C LYS A 111 5.59 22.48 -12.24
N ALA A 112 4.99 21.49 -12.92
CA ALA A 112 4.48 21.67 -14.27
C ALA A 112 3.34 22.71 -14.32
N THR A 113 2.49 22.75 -13.29
CA THR A 113 1.41 23.74 -13.14
C THR A 113 1.98 25.14 -13.01
N ALA A 114 2.96 25.33 -12.12
CA ALA A 114 3.65 26.62 -11.95
C ALA A 114 4.41 27.09 -13.21
N GLN A 115 4.81 26.15 -14.07
CA GLN A 115 5.41 26.43 -15.38
C GLN A 115 4.39 26.66 -16.51
N GLY A 116 3.08 26.63 -16.23
CA GLY A 116 2.03 26.79 -17.23
C GLY A 116 1.90 25.61 -18.20
N LYS A 117 2.40 24.43 -17.84
CA LYS A 117 2.41 23.22 -18.68
C LYS A 117 1.25 22.26 -18.41
N THR A 118 0.27 22.67 -17.61
CA THR A 118 -0.90 21.86 -17.26
C THR A 118 -2.15 22.74 -17.27
N PRO A 119 -3.37 22.17 -17.35
CA PRO A 119 -4.61 22.93 -17.24
C PRO A 119 -4.98 23.30 -15.80
N PHE A 120 -4.16 22.96 -14.81
CA PHE A 120 -4.44 23.23 -13.40
C PHE A 120 -4.03 24.64 -12.98
N SER A 121 -4.45 25.05 -11.78
CA SER A 121 -4.04 26.30 -11.13
C SER A 121 -3.77 26.08 -9.64
N ILE A 122 -2.94 26.93 -9.05
CA ILE A 122 -2.66 26.92 -7.61
C ILE A 122 -3.81 27.64 -6.91
N THR A 123 -4.71 26.86 -6.30
CA THR A 123 -5.91 27.41 -5.63
C THR A 123 -5.64 27.86 -4.20
N ASP A 124 -4.88 27.07 -3.43
CA ASP A 124 -4.59 27.33 -2.02
C ASP A 124 -3.16 27.83 -1.82
N LYS A 125 -3.00 29.15 -1.95
CA LYS A 125 -1.69 29.82 -1.86
C LYS A 125 -1.16 29.84 -0.44
N ASP A 126 -2.01 30.06 0.56
CA ASP A 126 -1.59 30.12 1.97
C ASP A 126 -1.01 28.79 2.43
N LYS A 127 -1.62 27.66 2.02
CA LYS A 127 -1.06 26.32 2.27
C LYS A 127 0.28 26.12 1.58
N LEU A 128 0.44 26.58 0.34
CA LEU A 128 1.71 26.50 -0.38
C LEU A 128 2.84 27.20 0.39
N TYR A 129 2.62 28.47 0.79
CA TYR A 129 3.62 29.24 1.54
C TYR A 129 3.89 28.61 2.92
N SER A 130 2.85 28.19 3.63
CA SER A 130 2.98 27.53 4.95
C SER A 130 3.82 26.25 4.85
N PHE A 131 3.52 25.40 3.88
CA PHE A 131 4.22 24.12 3.73
C PHE A 131 5.66 24.31 3.28
N ALA A 132 5.93 25.22 2.33
CA ALA A 132 7.28 25.60 1.94
C ALA A 132 8.09 26.12 3.14
N GLY A 133 7.49 26.94 4.00
CA GLY A 133 8.12 27.41 5.24
C GLY A 133 8.46 26.28 6.22
N GLN A 134 7.57 25.29 6.39
CA GLN A 134 7.82 24.13 7.27
C GLN A 134 9.04 23.31 6.84
N VAL A 135 9.24 23.16 5.53
CA VAL A 135 10.40 22.46 4.97
C VAL A 135 11.61 23.38 4.73
N LYS A 136 11.54 24.64 5.21
CA LYS A 136 12.61 25.64 5.11
C LYS A 136 13.02 25.99 3.67
N VAL A 137 12.06 25.95 2.75
CA VAL A 137 12.19 26.47 1.39
C VAL A 137 11.91 27.97 1.38
N ASP A 138 12.66 28.74 0.59
CA ASP A 138 12.45 30.18 0.45
C ASP A 138 11.05 30.50 -0.11
N THR A 139 10.29 31.26 0.68
CA THR A 139 8.90 31.64 0.41
C THR A 139 8.75 32.99 -0.29
N ASN A 140 9.83 33.67 -0.67
CA ASN A 140 9.75 34.99 -1.30
C ASN A 140 9.29 34.94 -2.77
N GLY A 141 8.43 35.87 -3.18
CA GLY A 141 8.00 36.01 -4.59
C GLY A 141 6.63 35.38 -4.89
N SER A 142 6.38 35.12 -6.17
CA SER A 142 5.06 34.66 -6.64
C SER A 142 4.77 33.21 -6.19
N PRO A 143 3.49 32.80 -6.13
CA PRO A 143 3.12 31.41 -5.82
C PRO A 143 3.80 30.41 -6.76
N GLU A 144 3.95 30.73 -8.04
CA GLU A 144 4.60 29.88 -9.03
C GLU A 144 6.09 29.69 -8.72
N GLN A 145 6.78 30.75 -8.31
CA GLN A 145 8.19 30.69 -7.92
C GLN A 145 8.39 29.82 -6.67
N VAL A 146 7.52 29.98 -5.66
CA VAL A 146 7.55 29.16 -4.44
C VAL A 146 7.20 27.71 -4.73
N ALA A 147 6.20 27.47 -5.59
CA ALA A 147 5.79 26.13 -6.01
C ALA A 147 6.91 25.38 -6.74
N ILE A 148 7.64 26.06 -7.63
CA ILE A 148 8.81 25.46 -8.30
C ILE A 148 9.88 25.08 -7.27
N ARG A 149 10.23 25.99 -6.34
CA ARG A 149 11.24 25.71 -5.31
C ARG A 149 10.81 24.59 -4.36
N LEU A 150 9.55 24.57 -3.94
CA LEU A 150 9.01 23.51 -3.11
C LEU A 150 9.02 22.17 -3.85
N ALA A 151 8.68 22.17 -5.14
CA ALA A 151 8.74 20.96 -5.96
C ALA A 151 10.18 20.43 -6.07
N ASP A 152 11.16 21.32 -6.22
CA ASP A 152 12.59 20.98 -6.33
C ASP A 152 13.23 20.56 -4.99
N PHE A 153 12.65 20.96 -3.85
CA PHE A 153 13.08 20.52 -2.52
C PHE A 153 12.90 19.01 -2.31
N LEU A 154 12.02 18.36 -3.06
CA LEU A 154 11.91 16.91 -3.08
C LEU A 154 12.66 16.35 -4.31
N PRO A 155 14.00 16.33 -4.32
CA PRO A 155 14.76 15.80 -5.44
C PRO A 155 14.65 14.28 -5.42
N ILE A 156 13.62 13.77 -6.08
CA ILE A 156 13.56 12.35 -6.41
C ILE A 156 14.14 12.24 -7.81
N PHE A 157 15.48 12.21 -7.82
CA PHE A 157 16.47 12.13 -8.90
C PHE A 157 16.77 13.41 -9.69
#